data_AF-A0A7M2C8J1-F1
#
_entry.id   AF-A0A7M2C8J1-F1
#
_cell.length_a   1.000
_cell.length_b   1.000
_cell.length_c   1.000
_cell.angle_alpha   90.00
_cell.angle_beta   90.00
_cell.angle_gamma   90.00
#
_symmetry.space_group_name_H-M   'P 1'
#
loop_
_entity.id
_entity.type
_entity.pdbx_description
1 polymer ?
#
loop_
_entity_poly.entity_id
_entity_poly.type
_entity_poly.pdbx_seq_one_letter_code
_entity_poly.pdbx_strand_id
1 'polypeptide(L)' 'MIKVVGVVRPLETKEIHSKGESYEEAHEALRAAIPEGWSLQSIRVER' A
#
# COMPACT_ATOMS: atom_id res chain seq x y z
N MET A 1 -1.03 30.80 -19.20
CA MET A 1 -0.55 29.44 -19.58
C MET A 1 -1.29 28.44 -18.70
N ILE A 2 -1.96 27.44 -19.30
CA ILE A 2 -2.74 26.47 -18.52
C ILE A 2 -1.94 25.18 -18.42
N LYS A 3 -1.71 24.72 -17.18
CA LYS A 3 -1.09 23.43 -16.88
C LYS A 3 -2.21 22.43 -16.59
N VAL A 4 -2.30 21.37 -17.40
CA VAL A 4 -3.21 20.25 -17.18
C VAL A 4 -2.39 19.07 -16.70
N VAL A 5 -2.79 18.47 -15.58
CA VAL A 5 -2.16 17.26 -15.02
C VAL A 5 -3.24 16.20 -14.89
N GLY A 6 -3.03 15.06 -15.55
CA GLY A 6 -3.87 13.87 -15.42
C GLY A 6 -3.15 12.81 -14.60
N VAL A 7 -3.88 12.16 -13.68
CA VAL A 7 -3.39 10.98 -12.94
C VAL A 7 -4.16 9.76 -13.46
N VAL A 8 -3.43 8.80 -14.02
CA VAL A 8 -3.97 7.53 -14.52
C VAL A 8 -3.70 6.46 -13.47
N ARG A 9 -4.68 5.60 -13.20
CA ARG A 9 -4.52 4.49 -12.25
C ARG A 9 -3.51 3.46 -12.80
N PRO A 10 -2.52 3.00 -12.01
CA PRO A 10 -1.69 1.88 -12.42
C PRO A 10 -2.56 0.62 -12.60
N LEU A 11 -2.36 -0.11 -13.71
CA LEU A 11 -2.91 -1.47 -13.88
C LEU A 11 -2.16 -2.50 -13.01
N GLU A 12 -1.03 -2.11 -12.45
CA GLU A 12 -0.12 -2.99 -11.72
C GLU A 12 -0.48 -3.02 -10.23
N THR A 13 -0.73 -4.23 -9.72
CA THR A 13 -0.88 -4.46 -8.28
C THR A 13 0.50 -4.63 -7.67
N LYS A 14 0.82 -3.79 -6.68
CA LYS A 14 2.07 -3.91 -5.92
C LYS A 14 1.79 -4.58 -4.58
N GLU A 15 2.30 -5.80 -4.42
CA GLU A 15 2.26 -6.52 -3.16
C GLU A 15 3.35 -5.99 -2.21
N ILE A 16 2.97 -5.75 -0.96
CA ILE A 16 3.89 -5.39 0.13
C ILE A 16 3.68 -6.39 1.26
N HIS A 17 4.78 -6.81 1.88
CA HIS A 17 4.78 -7.78 2.96
C HIS A 17 5.42 -7.16 4.19
N SER A 18 4.79 -7.36 5.34
CA SER A 18 5.33 -7.02 6.65
C SER A 18 5.24 -8.24 7.57
N LYS A 19 6.09 -8.26 8.59
CA LYS A 19 6.09 -9.27 9.65
C LYS A 19 6.05 -8.56 10.99
N GLY A 20 5.43 -9.20 11.96
CA GLY A 20 5.35 -8.76 13.36
C GLY A 20 5.02 -9.97 14.23
N GLU A 21 5.26 -9.86 15.53
CA GLU A 21 4.95 -10.90 16.51
C GLU A 21 3.44 -10.99 16.79
N SER A 22 2.72 -9.90 16.51
CA SER A 22 1.26 -9.82 16.54
C SER A 22 0.70 -9.30 15.21
N TYR A 23 -0.60 -9.48 15.01
CA TYR A 23 -1.30 -8.92 13.86
C TYR A 23 -1.19 -7.38 13.86
N GLU A 24 -1.35 -6.75 15.03
CA GLU A 24 -1.28 -5.30 15.18
C GLU A 24 0.09 -4.77 14.76
N GLU A 25 1.17 -5.41 15.20
CA GLU A 25 2.53 -5.02 14.85
C GLU A 25 2.79 -5.18 13.35
N ALA A 26 2.40 -6.33 12.78
CA ALA A 26 2.53 -6.58 11.34
C ALA A 26 1.70 -5.56 10.53
N HIS A 27 0.50 -5.22 10.99
CA HIS A 27 -0.38 -4.26 10.32
C HIS A 27 0.18 -2.84 10.36
N GLU A 28 0.74 -2.38 11.48
CA GLU A 28 1.39 -1.07 11.54
C GLU A 28 2.62 -1.00 10.61
N ALA A 29 3.44 -2.05 10.62
CA ALA A 29 4.58 -2.15 9.71
C ALA A 29 4.14 -2.15 8.23
N LEU A 30 3.00 -2.77 7.92
CA LEU A 30 2.42 -2.76 6.57
C LEU A 30 2.00 -1.35 6.16
N ARG A 31 1.31 -0.62 7.06
CA ARG A 31 0.86 0.76 6.79
C ARG A 31 2.02 1.72 6.57
N ALA A 32 3.10 1.58 7.33
CA ALA A 32 4.30 2.37 7.17
C ALA A 32 5.02 2.10 5.82
N ALA A 33 4.82 0.91 5.24
CA ALA A 33 5.42 0.51 3.96
C ALA A 33 4.59 0.94 2.72
N ILE A 34 3.42 1.56 2.90
CA ILE A 34 2.59 2.03 1.78
C ILE A 34 3.29 3.20 1.08
N PRO A 35 3.60 3.11 -0.22
CA PRO A 35 4.23 4.21 -0.94
C PRO A 35 3.31 5.43 -1.06
N GLU A 36 3.91 6.61 -1.17
CA GLU A 36 3.15 7.86 -1.31
C GLU A 36 2.22 7.83 -2.54
N GLY A 37 0.97 8.24 -2.35
CA GLY A 37 -0.06 8.23 -3.39
C GLY A 37 -0.73 6.87 -3.63
N TRP A 38 -0.37 5.84 -2.86
CA TRP A 38 -1.00 4.51 -2.92
C TRP A 38 -2.01 4.33 -1.80
N SER A 39 -2.98 3.45 -2.05
CA SER A 39 -3.96 3.02 -1.05
C SER A 39 -3.94 1.50 -0.95
N LEU A 40 -3.99 1.00 0.28
CA LEU A 40 -4.09 -0.43 0.54
C LEU A 40 -5.51 -0.91 0.22
N GLN A 41 -5.62 -1.89 -0.67
CA GLN A 41 -6.91 -2.38 -1.17
C GLN A 41 -7.39 -3.67 -0.46
N SER A 42 -6.47 -4.53 -0.06
CA SER A 42 -6.78 -5.77 0.65
C SER A 42 -5.63 -6.19 1.55
N ILE A 43 -5.96 -6.93 2.62
CA ILE A 43 -4.99 -7.51 3.54
C ILE A 43 -5.39 -8.97 3.74
N ARG A 44 -4.43 -9.89 3.63
CA ARG A 44 -4.57 -11.29 4.03
C ARG A 44 -3.44 -11.66 4.98
N VAL A 45 -3.75 -12.44 6.00
CA VAL A 45 -2.74 -13.03 6.89
C VAL A 45 -2.31 -14.36 6.29
N GLU A 46 -1.02 -14.49 5.98
CA GLU A 46 -0.42 -15.78 5.64
C GLU A 46 -0.06 -16.50 6.95
N ARG A 47 -0.65 -17.68 7.17
CA ARG A 47 -0.38 -18.55 8.32
C ARG A 47 0.57 -19.67 7.93
#